data_AF-A0A3B8WMY7-F1
#
_entry.id   AF-A0A3B8WMY7-F1
#
_cell.length_a   1.000
_cell.length_b   1.000
_cell.length_c   1.000
_cell.angle_alpha   90.00
_cell.angle_beta   90.00
_cell.angle_gamma   90.00
#
_symmetry.space_group_name_H-M   'P 1'
#
loop_
_entity.id
_entity.type
_entity.pdbx_description
1 polymer ?
#
loop_
_entity_poly.entity_id
_entity_poly.type
_entity_poly.pdbx_seq_one_letter_code
_entity_poly.pdbx_strand_id
1 'polypeptide(L)'
;MWQFFHKLGSPKWFFGIATRFMPWLLAAGILLLLAGLVWGLAFAPKDYLQGNSYRIIFIHVPTAFLAQSIYIMMASAAVVTLVWRMKLADVFVKAVAPVGLVFTFLSLFTGAVWGKPTWGTWWVWDARLTSMLILLFLYGGAIALDRAINDEKSAARAVAVLVLV
;
A
#
# COMPACT_ATOMS: atom_id res chain seq x y z
N MET A 1 -9.38 -16.10 -29.03
CA MET A 1 -9.62 -14.72 -28.54
C MET A 1 -9.30 -14.51 -27.05
N TRP A 2 -9.10 -15.56 -26.23
CA TRP A 2 -8.75 -15.46 -24.79
C TRP A 2 -7.28 -15.74 -24.44
N GLN A 3 -6.41 -15.93 -25.45
CA GLN A 3 -5.00 -16.32 -25.28
C GLN A 3 -4.22 -15.33 -24.39
N PHE A 4 -4.54 -14.04 -24.45
CA PHE A 4 -3.89 -13.01 -23.64
C PHE A 4 -4.17 -13.16 -22.14
N PHE A 5 -5.43 -13.37 -21.75
CA PHE A 5 -5.81 -13.60 -20.35
C PHE A 5 -5.16 -14.86 -19.77
N HIS A 6 -5.09 -15.95 -20.55
CA HIS A 6 -4.39 -17.17 -20.11
C HIS A 6 -2.88 -16.97 -19.96
N LYS A 7 -2.26 -16.13 -20.78
CA LYS A 7 -0.84 -15.76 -20.64
C LYS A 7 -0.59 -14.95 -19.36
N LEU A 8 -1.48 -14.04 -18.98
CA LEU A 8 -1.35 -13.29 -17.72
C LEU A 8 -1.51 -14.17 -16.47
N GLY A 9 -2.23 -15.29 -16.57
CA GLY A 9 -2.30 -16.30 -15.50
C GLY A 9 -1.07 -17.20 -15.38
N SER A 10 -0.17 -17.19 -16.37
CA SER A 10 1.06 -17.98 -16.37
C SER A 10 2.22 -17.17 -15.77
N PRO A 11 2.88 -17.66 -14.70
CA PRO A 11 4.00 -16.94 -14.07
C PRO A 11 5.09 -16.55 -15.06
N LYS A 12 5.50 -17.46 -15.96
CA LYS A 12 6.58 -17.20 -16.93
C LYS A 12 6.26 -16.01 -17.85
N TRP A 13 5.06 -15.98 -18.40
CA TRP A 13 4.63 -14.91 -19.30
C TRP A 13 4.38 -13.60 -18.55
N PHE A 14 3.73 -13.67 -17.39
CA PHE A 14 3.53 -12.50 -16.54
C PHE A 14 4.85 -11.85 -16.14
N PHE A 15 5.83 -12.62 -15.66
CA PHE A 15 7.15 -12.10 -15.30
C PHE A 15 7.87 -11.45 -16.49
N GLY A 16 7.81 -12.04 -17.69
CA GLY A 16 8.42 -11.45 -18.89
C GLY A 16 7.76 -10.13 -19.31
N ILE A 17 6.44 -10.05 -19.23
CA ILE A 17 5.69 -8.81 -19.49
C ILE A 17 6.02 -7.76 -18.42
N ALA A 18 5.89 -8.13 -17.14
CA ALA A 18 6.11 -7.24 -16.01
C ALA A 18 7.53 -6.65 -16.02
N THR A 19 8.56 -7.46 -16.23
CA THR A 19 9.95 -6.99 -16.29
C THR A 19 10.21 -6.05 -17.47
N ARG A 20 9.54 -6.26 -18.61
CA ARG A 20 9.65 -5.35 -19.77
C ARG A 20 9.04 -3.97 -19.50
N PHE A 21 7.91 -3.92 -18.80
CA PHE A 21 7.23 -2.66 -18.46
C PHE A 21 7.77 -1.99 -17.20
N MET A 22 8.38 -2.75 -16.29
CA MET A 22 8.89 -2.29 -15.01
C MET A 22 9.73 -1.01 -15.07
N PRO A 23 10.78 -0.87 -15.93
CA PRO A 23 11.58 0.35 -15.93
C PRO A 23 10.79 1.59 -16.37
N TRP A 24 9.85 1.42 -17.31
CA TRP A 24 9.01 2.52 -17.80
C TRP A 24 8.00 2.98 -16.75
N LEU A 25 7.35 2.02 -16.08
CA LEU A 25 6.43 2.32 -14.98
C LEU A 25 7.17 2.95 -13.79
N LEU A 26 8.39 2.48 -13.49
CA LEU A 26 9.22 3.06 -12.44
C LEU A 26 9.62 4.50 -12.79
N ALA A 27 10.11 4.75 -14.01
CA ALA A 27 10.49 6.08 -14.46
C ALA A 27 9.29 7.04 -14.45
N ALA A 28 8.15 6.64 -15.01
CA ALA A 28 6.92 7.42 -14.99
C ALA A 28 6.44 7.69 -13.57
N GLY A 29 6.48 6.68 -12.68
CA GLY A 29 6.11 6.81 -11.28
C GLY A 29 7.00 7.81 -10.53
N ILE A 30 8.32 7.72 -10.70
CA ILE A 30 9.28 8.67 -10.09
C ILE A 30 9.03 10.09 -10.60
N LEU A 31 8.84 10.26 -11.91
CA LEU A 31 8.58 11.58 -12.50
C LEU A 31 7.28 12.20 -11.95
N LEU A 32 6.20 11.42 -11.87
CA LEU A 32 4.92 11.89 -11.33
C LEU A 32 5.02 12.20 -9.83
N LEU A 33 5.72 11.36 -9.06
CA LEU A 33 5.95 11.59 -7.64
C LEU A 33 6.75 12.87 -7.39
N LEU A 34 7.86 13.06 -8.11
CA LEU A 34 8.69 14.26 -7.98
C LEU A 34 7.93 15.51 -8.40
N ALA A 35 7.22 15.46 -9.53
CA ALA A 35 6.39 16.58 -9.99
C ALA A 35 5.32 16.93 -8.96
N GLY A 36 4.59 15.94 -8.43
CA GLY A 36 3.56 16.14 -7.41
C GLY A 36 4.12 16.70 -6.10
N LEU A 37 5.26 16.19 -5.64
CA LEU A 37 5.95 16.68 -4.43
C LEU A 37 6.42 18.12 -4.59
N VAL A 38 7.10 18.43 -5.70
CA VAL A 38 7.59 19.78 -5.98
C VAL A 38 6.41 20.76 -6.09
N TRP A 39 5.36 20.39 -6.83
CA TRP A 39 4.19 21.25 -7.01
C TRP A 39 3.45 21.49 -5.69
N GLY A 40 3.17 20.42 -4.94
CA GLY A 40 2.44 20.48 -3.67
C GLY A 40 3.20 21.21 -2.56
N LEU A 41 4.51 21.01 -2.45
CA LEU A 41 5.30 21.57 -1.35
C LEU A 41 5.87 22.95 -1.65
N ALA A 42 6.25 23.25 -2.91
CA ALA A 42 6.84 24.53 -3.26
C ALA A 42 5.81 25.55 -3.74
N PHE A 43 4.87 25.14 -4.59
CA PHE A 43 4.01 26.06 -5.36
C PHE A 43 2.58 26.19 -4.83
N ALA A 44 2.05 25.19 -4.11
CA ALA A 44 0.67 25.27 -3.59
C ALA A 44 0.47 26.51 -2.71
N PRO A 45 -0.60 27.29 -2.89
CA PRO A 45 -0.85 28.47 -2.08
C PRO A 45 -0.99 28.08 -0.60
N LYS A 46 -0.65 29.01 0.29
CA LYS A 46 -0.84 28.80 1.72
C LYS A 46 -2.32 28.71 2.05
N ASP A 47 -2.69 27.81 2.95
CA ASP A 47 -4.06 27.76 3.45
C ASP A 47 -4.35 28.98 4.35
N TYR A 48 -5.60 29.43 4.36
CA TYR A 48 -6.02 30.61 5.12
C TYR A 48 -5.87 30.41 6.63
N LEU A 49 -6.09 29.18 7.15
CA LEU A 49 -6.01 28.88 8.59
C LEU A 49 -4.68 28.24 8.96
N GLN A 50 -4.21 27.27 8.19
CA GLN A 50 -3.04 26.46 8.50
C GLN A 50 -1.73 26.99 7.87
N GLY A 51 -1.80 28.01 7.03
CA GLY A 51 -0.64 28.60 6.38
C GLY A 51 0.14 27.58 5.55
N ASN A 52 1.46 27.51 5.76
CA ASN A 52 2.33 26.53 5.09
C ASN A 52 2.16 25.10 5.61
N SER A 53 1.65 24.91 6.83
CA SER A 53 1.52 23.58 7.46
C SER A 53 0.63 22.66 6.61
N TYR A 54 -0.42 23.22 6.00
CA TYR A 54 -1.34 22.51 5.10
C TYR A 54 -0.64 21.73 3.99
N ARG A 55 0.49 22.21 3.46
CA ARG A 55 1.16 21.58 2.30
C ARG A 55 1.57 20.13 2.55
N ILE A 56 1.68 19.69 3.81
CA ILE A 56 1.92 18.27 4.15
C ILE A 56 0.79 17.35 3.67
N ILE A 57 -0.42 17.86 3.41
CA ILE A 57 -1.55 17.10 2.89
C ILE A 57 -1.22 16.40 1.57
N PHE A 58 -0.37 17.01 0.73
CA PHE A 58 0.08 16.47 -0.55
C PHE A 58 1.00 15.26 -0.40
N ILE A 59 1.49 15.00 0.81
CA ILE A 59 2.19 13.76 1.17
C ILE A 59 1.24 12.85 1.96
N HIS A 60 0.65 13.38 3.04
CA HIS A 60 -0.12 12.61 4.00
C HIS A 60 -1.31 11.89 3.35
N VAL A 61 -2.16 12.62 2.63
CA VAL A 61 -3.41 12.06 2.07
C VAL A 61 -3.13 10.98 1.02
N PRO A 62 -2.22 11.17 0.04
CA PRO A 62 -1.85 10.10 -0.87
C PRO A 62 -1.28 8.87 -0.17
N THR A 63 -0.44 9.04 0.86
CA THR A 63 0.11 7.89 1.61
C THR A 63 -0.97 7.12 2.35
N ALA A 64 -1.92 7.82 2.98
CA ALA A 64 -3.07 7.22 3.64
C ALA A 64 -3.95 6.45 2.66
N PHE A 65 -4.23 7.03 1.50
CA PHE A 65 -5.09 6.43 0.48
C PHE A 65 -4.45 5.19 -0.15
N LEU A 66 -3.15 5.24 -0.45
CA LEU A 66 -2.39 4.10 -0.97
C LEU A 66 -2.32 2.96 0.06
N ALA A 67 -2.07 3.27 1.33
CA ALA A 67 -2.05 2.28 2.41
C ALA A 67 -3.36 1.46 2.46
N GLN A 68 -4.51 2.13 2.39
CA GLN A 68 -5.82 1.47 2.41
C GLN A 68 -6.11 0.73 1.10
N SER A 69 -5.81 1.35 -0.05
CA SER A 69 -6.05 0.77 -1.37
C SER A 69 -5.25 -0.52 -1.59
N ILE A 70 -3.97 -0.54 -1.18
CA ILE A 70 -3.14 -1.74 -1.25
C ILE A 70 -3.74 -2.87 -0.41
N TYR A 71 -4.30 -2.56 0.77
CA TYR A 71 -4.89 -3.59 1.62
C TYR A 71 -6.16 -4.18 1.00
N ILE A 72 -7.01 -3.34 0.41
CA ILE A 72 -8.19 -3.78 -0.35
C ILE A 72 -7.79 -4.65 -1.55
N MET A 73 -6.72 -4.29 -2.25
CA MET A 73 -6.17 -5.11 -3.34
C MET A 73 -5.63 -6.45 -2.82
N MET A 74 -4.96 -6.45 -1.66
CA MET A 74 -4.52 -7.68 -1.00
C MET A 74 -5.71 -8.55 -0.58
N ALA A 75 -6.77 -7.98 -0.02
CA ALA A 75 -7.99 -8.72 0.33
C ALA A 75 -8.64 -9.33 -0.91
N SER A 76 -8.72 -8.58 -2.00
CA SER A 76 -9.22 -9.09 -3.29
C SER A 76 -8.35 -10.26 -3.80
N ALA A 77 -7.03 -10.12 -3.73
CA ALA A 77 -6.11 -11.18 -4.12
C ALA A 77 -6.17 -12.39 -3.16
N ALA A 78 -6.40 -12.18 -1.86
CA ALA A 78 -6.57 -13.23 -0.87
C ALA A 78 -7.82 -14.07 -1.15
N VAL A 79 -8.96 -13.44 -1.51
CA VAL A 79 -10.14 -14.16 -2.02
C VAL A 79 -9.76 -15.00 -3.24
N VAL A 80 -9.01 -14.42 -4.19
CA VAL A 80 -8.58 -15.14 -5.40
C VAL A 80 -7.70 -16.35 -5.05
N THR A 81 -6.79 -16.20 -4.10
CA THR A 81 -5.93 -17.26 -3.57
C THR A 81 -6.74 -18.39 -2.92
N LEU A 82 -7.77 -18.08 -2.13
CA LEU A 82 -8.55 -19.10 -1.42
C LEU A 82 -9.53 -19.83 -2.35
N VAL A 83 -10.26 -19.09 -3.18
CA VAL A 83 -11.34 -19.64 -4.03
C VAL A 83 -10.77 -20.32 -5.27
N TRP A 84 -9.93 -19.62 -6.04
CA TRP A 84 -9.42 -20.13 -7.32
C TRP A 84 -8.02 -20.75 -7.22
N ARG A 85 -7.35 -20.65 -6.05
CA ARG A 85 -6.01 -21.23 -5.82
C ARG A 85 -4.97 -20.77 -6.84
N MET A 86 -5.08 -19.52 -7.29
CA MET A 86 -4.16 -18.93 -8.25
C MET A 86 -2.86 -18.52 -7.56
N LYS A 87 -1.75 -19.17 -7.94
CA LYS A 87 -0.41 -18.87 -7.39
C LYS A 87 0.01 -17.41 -7.54
N LEU A 88 -0.37 -16.76 -8.64
CA LEU A 88 -0.02 -15.36 -8.88
C LEU A 88 -0.69 -14.39 -7.90
N ALA A 89 -1.87 -14.73 -7.38
CA ALA A 89 -2.56 -13.89 -6.40
C ALA A 89 -1.82 -13.89 -5.06
N ASP A 90 -1.32 -15.04 -4.63
CA ASP A 90 -0.45 -15.15 -3.45
C ASP A 90 0.87 -14.37 -3.63
N VAL A 91 1.53 -14.53 -4.77
CA VAL A 91 2.74 -13.75 -5.10
C VAL A 91 2.47 -12.25 -5.05
N PHE A 92 1.32 -11.80 -5.55
CA PHE A 92 0.92 -10.40 -5.46
C PHE A 92 0.80 -9.92 -4.01
N VAL A 93 0.08 -10.66 -3.15
CA VAL A 93 -0.08 -10.34 -1.72
C VAL A 93 1.27 -10.17 -1.03
N LYS A 94 2.20 -11.12 -1.22
CA LYS A 94 3.54 -11.06 -0.63
C LYS A 94 4.37 -9.88 -1.15
N ALA A 95 4.24 -9.56 -2.43
CA ALA A 95 5.00 -8.47 -3.05
C ALA A 95 4.53 -7.09 -2.58
N VAL A 96 3.22 -6.87 -2.40
CA VAL A 96 2.67 -5.55 -2.05
C VAL A 96 2.57 -5.31 -0.55
N ALA A 97 2.57 -6.36 0.29
CA ALA A 97 2.46 -6.18 1.74
C ALA A 97 3.54 -5.26 2.35
N PRO A 98 4.84 -5.38 2.00
CA PRO A 98 5.86 -4.45 2.50
C PRO A 98 5.65 -3.01 2.02
N VAL A 99 5.13 -2.83 0.81
CA VAL A 99 4.82 -1.51 0.24
C VAL A 99 3.70 -0.85 1.05
N GLY A 100 2.61 -1.59 1.31
CA GLY A 100 1.50 -1.12 2.14
C GLY A 100 1.90 -0.83 3.59
N LEU A 101 2.81 -1.63 4.17
CA LEU A 101 3.39 -1.36 5.49
C LEU A 101 4.09 0.00 5.54
N VAL A 102 4.96 0.28 4.55
CA VAL A 102 5.69 1.55 4.46
C VAL A 102 4.74 2.73 4.29
N PHE A 103 3.73 2.63 3.42
CA PHE A 103 2.74 3.70 3.24
C PHE A 103 1.90 3.93 4.48
N THR A 104 1.54 2.86 5.21
CA THR A 104 0.81 3.00 6.47
C THR A 104 1.65 3.71 7.52
N PHE A 105 2.93 3.34 7.64
CA PHE A 105 3.88 4.02 8.53
C PHE A 105 4.05 5.50 8.16
N LEU A 106 4.26 5.79 6.87
CA LEU A 106 4.39 7.17 6.37
C LEU A 106 3.12 7.98 6.66
N SER A 107 1.94 7.40 6.48
CA SER A 107 0.67 8.05 6.82
C SER A 107 0.58 8.37 8.31
N LEU A 108 0.92 7.44 9.20
CA LEU A 108 0.90 7.66 10.65
C LEU A 108 1.92 8.75 11.04
N PHE A 109 3.14 8.68 10.51
CA PHE A 109 4.20 9.63 10.79
C PHE A 109 3.84 11.04 10.31
N THR A 110 3.47 11.19 9.04
CA THR A 110 3.09 12.49 8.46
C THR A 110 1.82 13.04 9.11
N GLY A 111 0.89 12.18 9.51
CA GLY A 111 -0.31 12.57 10.25
C GLY A 111 0.02 13.14 11.63
N ALA A 112 0.93 12.50 12.37
CA ALA A 112 1.40 13.00 13.66
C ALA A 112 2.13 14.35 13.52
N VAL A 113 3.01 14.47 12.52
CA VAL A 113 3.73 15.72 12.19
C VAL A 113 2.77 16.85 11.85
N TRP A 114 1.70 16.56 11.11
CA TRP A 114 0.68 17.56 10.78
C TRP A 114 -0.24 17.88 11.97
N GLY A 115 -0.53 16.89 12.81
CA GLY A 115 -1.40 17.03 13.97
C GLY A 115 -0.84 18.00 15.02
N LYS A 116 0.48 18.00 15.25
CA LYS A 116 1.08 18.85 16.27
C LYS A 116 0.83 20.36 16.06
N PRO A 117 1.12 20.97 14.90
CA PRO A 117 0.85 22.38 14.66
C PRO A 117 -0.64 22.69 14.47
N THR A 118 -1.44 21.72 14.00
CA THR A 118 -2.85 21.95 13.65
C THR A 118 -3.79 21.78 14.84
N TRP A 119 -3.52 20.80 15.69
CA TRP A 119 -4.39 20.37 16.79
C TRP A 119 -3.69 20.33 18.15
N GLY A 120 -2.41 20.74 18.22
CA GLY A 120 -1.64 20.81 19.47
C GLY A 120 -1.12 19.47 19.99
N THR A 121 -1.45 18.34 19.36
CA THR A 121 -1.08 16.98 19.78
C THR A 121 -0.59 16.12 18.61
N TRP A 122 0.31 15.18 18.91
CA TRP A 122 0.82 14.20 17.93
C TRP A 122 -0.10 13.01 17.74
N TRP A 123 -0.93 12.71 18.74
CA TRP A 123 -1.77 11.53 18.76
C TRP A 123 -3.04 11.78 19.56
N VAL A 124 -4.13 11.19 19.08
CA VAL A 124 -5.39 11.01 19.80
C VAL A 124 -5.93 9.63 19.46
N TRP A 125 -6.68 9.03 20.37
CA TRP A 125 -7.27 7.70 20.18
C TRP A 125 -8.62 7.78 19.47
N ASP A 126 -8.65 8.46 18.31
CA ASP A 126 -9.85 8.51 17.47
C ASP A 126 -9.92 7.26 16.56
N ALA A 127 -11.08 7.02 15.96
CA ALA A 127 -11.28 5.85 15.11
C ALA A 127 -10.34 5.84 13.88
N ARG A 128 -10.00 7.02 13.35
CA ARG A 128 -9.16 7.15 12.14
C ARG A 128 -7.69 6.82 12.42
N LEU A 129 -7.09 7.37 13.46
CA LEU A 129 -5.69 7.09 13.80
C LEU A 129 -5.55 5.66 14.30
N THR A 130 -6.49 5.20 15.13
CA THR A 130 -6.48 3.83 15.65
C THR A 130 -6.63 2.79 14.53
N SER A 131 -7.53 3.00 13.57
CA SER A 131 -7.65 2.09 12.41
C SER A 131 -6.40 2.05 11.54
N MET A 132 -5.72 3.19 11.32
CA MET A 132 -4.44 3.20 10.60
C MET A 132 -3.33 2.48 11.36
N LEU A 133 -3.32 2.56 12.70
CA LEU A 133 -2.38 1.79 13.52
C LEU A 133 -2.67 0.28 13.45
N ILE A 134 -3.94 -0.12 13.52
CA ILE A 134 -4.35 -1.51 13.33
C ILE A 134 -3.91 -2.00 11.95
N LEU A 135 -4.13 -1.19 10.90
CA LEU A 135 -3.69 -1.51 9.55
C LEU A 135 -2.18 -1.76 9.48
N LEU A 136 -1.36 -0.97 10.18
CA LEU A 136 0.08 -1.17 10.26
C LEU A 136 0.41 -2.56 10.82
N PHE A 137 -0.26 -2.95 11.89
CA PHE A 137 -0.09 -4.27 12.50
C PHE A 137 -0.61 -5.39 11.62
N LEU A 138 -1.70 -5.19 10.87
CA LEU A 138 -2.20 -6.19 9.91
C LEU A 138 -1.20 -6.45 8.79
N TYR A 139 -0.60 -5.39 8.23
CA TYR A 139 0.50 -5.55 7.26
C TYR A 139 1.70 -6.28 7.86
N GLY A 140 2.13 -5.87 9.07
CA GLY A 140 3.25 -6.51 9.76
C GLY A 140 2.97 -7.98 10.07
N GLY A 141 1.75 -8.28 10.52
CA GLY A 141 1.25 -9.62 10.81
C GLY A 141 1.21 -10.50 9.56
N ALA A 142 0.72 -9.99 8.43
CA ALA A 142 0.72 -10.72 7.16
C ALA A 142 2.14 -11.08 6.70
N ILE A 143 3.09 -10.14 6.80
CA ILE A 143 4.50 -10.39 6.46
C ILE A 143 5.12 -11.40 7.43
N ALA A 144 4.91 -11.25 8.73
CA ALA A 144 5.45 -12.14 9.74
C ALA A 144 4.89 -13.57 9.60
N LEU A 145 3.59 -13.71 9.34
CA LEU A 145 2.91 -14.99 9.18
C LEU A 145 3.41 -15.74 7.94
N ASP A 146 3.62 -15.04 6.82
CA ASP A 146 4.23 -15.62 5.61
C ASP A 146 5.62 -16.18 5.91
N ARG A 147 6.44 -15.43 6.66
CA ARG A 147 7.81 -15.82 7.01
C ARG A 147 7.91 -16.91 8.07
N ALA A 148 6.88 -17.08 8.90
CA ALA A 148 6.85 -18.06 9.98
C ALA A 148 6.51 -19.48 9.50
N ILE A 149 5.86 -19.64 8.34
CA ILE A 149 5.40 -20.92 7.82
C ILE A 149 6.29 -21.38 6.66
N ASN A 150 6.94 -22.54 6.82
CA ASN A 150 7.85 -23.08 5.79
C ASN A 150 7.13 -23.62 4.54
N ASP A 151 5.94 -24.21 4.70
CA ASP A 151 5.16 -24.70 3.54
C ASP A 151 4.46 -23.53 2.85
N GLU A 152 4.90 -23.21 1.62
CA GLU A 152 4.40 -22.05 0.86
C GLU A 152 2.88 -22.03 0.70
N LYS A 153 2.25 -23.21 0.52
CA LYS A 153 0.79 -23.30 0.33
C LYS A 153 0.03 -23.03 1.63
N SER A 154 0.54 -23.55 2.74
CA SER A 154 -0.01 -23.31 4.07
C SER A 154 0.16 -21.84 4.45
N ALA A 155 1.33 -21.26 4.17
CA ALA A 155 1.60 -19.84 4.36
C ALA A 155 0.61 -18.96 3.58
N ALA A 156 0.47 -19.22 2.28
CA ALA A 156 -0.46 -18.50 1.40
C ALA A 156 -1.91 -18.51 1.92
N ARG A 157 -2.38 -19.66 2.41
CA ARG A 157 -3.74 -19.78 2.98
C ARG A 157 -3.87 -19.03 4.30
N ALA A 158 -2.90 -19.18 5.20
CA ALA A 158 -2.93 -18.53 6.51
C ALA A 158 -2.92 -17.00 6.36
N VAL A 159 -2.04 -16.48 5.51
CA VAL A 159 -1.96 -15.05 5.17
C VAL A 159 -3.25 -14.58 4.50
N ALA A 160 -3.79 -15.34 3.55
CA ALA A 160 -5.04 -14.96 2.89
C ALA A 160 -6.22 -14.88 3.87
N VAL A 161 -6.31 -15.79 4.85
CA VAL A 161 -7.33 -15.70 5.90
C VAL A 161 -7.11 -14.46 6.77
N LEU A 162 -5.88 -14.20 7.21
CA LEU A 162 -5.57 -13.03 8.04
C LEU A 162 -5.94 -11.72 7.34
N VAL A 163 -5.61 -11.59 6.05
CA VAL A 163 -5.86 -10.37 5.26
C VAL A 163 -7.36 -10.09 5.07
N LEU A 164 -8.22 -11.11 5.19
CA LEU A 164 -9.68 -10.97 5.02
C LEU A 164 -10.45 -10.64 6.30
N VAL A 165 -9.78 -10.71 7.45
CA VAL A 165 -10.34 -10.28 8.75
C VAL A 165 -10.11 -8.79 8.93
#